data_AF-A0A0S6XNA8-F1
#
_entry.id   AF-A0A0S6XNA8-F1
#
_cell.length_a   1.000
_cell.length_b   1.000
_cell.length_c   1.000
_cell.angle_alpha   90.00
_cell.angle_beta   90.00
_cell.angle_gamma   90.00
#
_symmetry.space_group_name_H-M   'P 1'
#
loop_
_entity.id
_entity.type
_entity.pdbx_description
1 polymer ?
#
loop_
_entity_poly.entity_id
_entity_poly.type
_entity_poly.pdbx_seq_one_letter_code
_entity_poly.pdbx_strand_id
1 'polypeptide(L)'
;MQGRYITHQALRALGAHERITMVTSLRPKSPYARDDSVLTTVRGISDLPELYYEYAQYRLAMLEERVRNQLKTLRDSHEASKKLDVESLKAFLQEQGAFLEHTNQEIIEEAQAHVTGGIVAEHQAPRA
;
A
#
# COMPACT_ATOMS: atom_id res chain seq x y z
N MET A 1 14.17 -6.52 -0.61
CA MET A 1 13.23 -7.65 -0.45
C MET A 1 11.83 -7.13 -0.70
N GLN A 2 11.04 -7.77 -1.56
CA GLN A 2 9.64 -7.40 -1.74
C GLN A 2 8.81 -8.31 -0.84
N GLY A 3 8.30 -7.76 0.27
CA GLY A 3 7.41 -8.49 1.16
C GLY A 3 6.18 -9.00 0.40
N ARG A 4 5.61 -10.14 0.83
CA ARG A 4 4.45 -10.84 0.22
C ARG A 4 4.65 -11.42 -1.18
N TYR A 5 5.59 -10.91 -1.97
CA TYR A 5 5.87 -11.38 -3.33
C TYR A 5 7.06 -12.32 -3.42
N ILE A 6 7.94 -12.29 -2.41
CA ILE A 6 9.12 -13.16 -2.34
C ILE A 6 9.19 -13.78 -0.94
N THR A 7 9.21 -15.10 -0.89
CA THR A 7 9.57 -15.84 0.33
C THR A 7 11.00 -15.50 0.70
N HIS A 8 11.17 -14.84 1.83
CA HIS A 8 12.48 -14.48 2.37
C HIS A 8 12.56 -14.95 3.82
N GLN A 9 13.73 -15.40 4.23
CA GLN A 9 13.97 -15.85 5.59
C GLN A 9 14.75 -14.77 6.34
N ALA A 10 14.12 -14.18 7.35
CA ALA A 10 14.76 -13.22 8.24
C ALA A 10 15.39 -13.94 9.44
N LEU A 11 16.40 -14.80 9.19
CA LEU A 11 17.09 -15.56 10.24
C LEU A 11 17.64 -14.66 11.36
N ARG A 12 17.49 -15.09 12.62
CA ARG A 12 18.09 -14.41 13.78
C ARG A 12 19.60 -14.30 13.58
N ALA A 13 20.18 -13.15 13.93
CA ALA A 13 21.63 -12.99 13.91
C ALA A 13 22.25 -13.99 14.91
N LEU A 14 22.85 -15.06 14.40
CA LEU A 14 23.64 -16.01 15.18
C LEU A 14 25.11 -15.54 15.10
N GLY A 15 25.67 -15.07 16.22
CA GLY A 15 27.08 -14.68 16.33
C GLY A 15 27.42 -13.21 16.00
N ALA A 16 26.45 -12.36 15.66
CA ALA A 16 26.64 -10.92 15.47
C ALA A 16 25.70 -10.12 16.39
N HIS A 17 26.18 -8.98 16.90
CA HIS A 17 25.42 -8.15 17.85
C HIS A 17 24.26 -7.39 17.20
N GLU A 18 24.35 -7.07 15.90
CA GLU A 18 23.34 -6.29 15.19
C GLU A 18 23.09 -6.83 13.77
N ARG A 19 21.86 -6.66 13.28
CA ARG A 19 21.48 -6.95 11.89
C ARG A 19 20.74 -5.74 11.33
N ILE A 20 21.39 -5.02 10.41
CA ILE A 20 20.77 -3.91 9.68
C ILE A 20 20.07 -4.47 8.44
N THR A 21 18.77 -4.22 8.33
CA THR A 21 17.99 -4.52 7.13
C THR A 21 17.36 -3.24 6.61
N MET A 22 17.59 -2.91 5.34
CA MET A 22 16.96 -1.78 4.67
C MET A 22 15.80 -2.29 3.80
N VAL A 23 14.62 -1.68 3.95
CA VAL A 23 13.45 -1.94 3.12
C VAL A 23 13.14 -0.68 2.33
N THR A 24 13.07 -0.80 1.01
CA THR A 24 12.68 0.30 0.13
C THR A 24 11.29 0.02 -0.40
N SER A 25 10.36 0.95 -0.17
CA SER A 25 9.01 0.89 -0.75
C SER A 25 9.11 1.09 -2.26
N LEU A 26 8.95 0.01 -3.03
CA LEU A 26 8.94 0.08 -4.48
C LEU A 26 7.58 0.62 -4.93
N ARG A 27 7.58 1.79 -5.57
CA ARG A 27 6.37 2.39 -6.14
C ARG A 27 6.23 1.94 -7.60
N PRO A 28 5.10 1.35 -8.02
CA PRO A 28 4.87 1.06 -9.42
C PRO A 28 4.93 2.33 -10.27
N LYS A 29 5.62 2.26 -11.42
CA LYS A 29 5.71 3.36 -12.38
C LYS A 29 4.38 3.63 -13.08
N SER A 30 3.56 2.60 -13.27
CA SER A 30 2.24 2.71 -13.87
C SER A 30 1.20 2.78 -12.76
N PRO A 31 0.30 3.78 -12.78
CA PRO A 31 -0.78 3.84 -11.80
C PRO A 31 -1.74 2.65 -11.94
N TYR A 32 -1.77 1.95 -13.08
CA TYR A 32 -2.60 0.75 -13.30
C TYR A 32 -1.99 -0.54 -12.75
N ALA A 33 -0.71 -0.52 -12.37
CA ALA A 33 -0.13 -1.68 -11.71
C ALA A 33 -0.74 -1.83 -10.31
N ARG A 34 -0.95 -3.08 -9.90
CA ARG A 34 -1.47 -3.39 -8.57
C ARG A 34 -0.48 -2.90 -7.50
N ASP A 35 -0.99 -2.12 -6.56
CA ASP A 35 -0.25 -1.64 -5.40
C ASP A 35 -0.88 -2.19 -4.11
N ASP A 36 -0.21 -3.17 -3.50
CA ASP A 36 -0.58 -3.82 -2.23
C ASP A 36 0.20 -3.22 -1.04
N SER A 37 0.47 -1.91 -1.05
CA SER A 37 1.14 -1.22 0.06
C SER A 37 0.31 -1.28 1.35
N VAL A 38 0.91 -1.83 2.41
CA VAL A 38 0.31 -2.02 3.73
C VAL A 38 1.17 -1.35 4.80
N LEU A 39 0.53 -0.71 5.78
CA LEU A 39 1.20 0.08 6.83
C LEU A 39 1.39 -0.69 8.14
N THR A 40 0.79 -1.87 8.31
CA THR A 40 0.74 -2.61 9.59
C THR A 40 2.09 -2.78 10.29
N THR A 41 3.17 -3.07 9.57
CA THR A 41 4.50 -3.30 10.18
C THR A 41 5.26 -2.03 10.50
N VAL A 42 4.99 -0.93 9.79
CA VAL A 42 5.69 0.35 9.96
C VAL A 42 4.96 1.29 10.92
N ARG A 43 3.63 1.13 11.05
CA ARG A 43 2.76 1.97 11.88
C ARG A 43 3.23 2.07 13.34
N GLY A 44 3.69 0.98 13.94
CA GLY A 44 4.11 0.97 15.34
C GLY A 44 5.51 1.57 15.62
N ILE A 45 6.26 1.91 14.56
CA ILE A 45 7.67 2.35 14.65
C ILE A 45 7.92 3.65 13.86
N SER A 46 6.88 4.31 13.37
CA SER A 46 6.94 5.53 12.56
C SER A 46 6.12 6.64 13.16
N ASP A 47 6.39 7.89 12.75
CA ASP A 47 5.56 9.03 13.10
C ASP A 47 4.23 8.97 12.32
N LEU A 48 3.11 8.81 13.03
CA LEU A 48 1.82 8.48 12.41
C LEU A 48 1.25 9.61 11.52
N PRO A 49 1.24 10.89 11.96
CA PRO A 49 0.76 11.98 11.12
C PRO A 49 1.53 12.10 9.81
N GLU A 50 2.86 12.02 9.86
CA GLU A 50 3.71 12.12 8.67
C GLU A 50 3.52 10.89 7.75
N LEU A 51 3.52 9.68 8.32
CA LEU A 51 3.29 8.45 7.57
C LEU A 51 1.97 8.48 6.81
N TYR A 52 0.89 8.90 7.48
CA TYR A 52 -0.43 8.98 6.85
C TYR A 52 -0.52 10.11 5.82
N TYR A 53 0.14 11.24 6.06
CA TYR A 53 0.23 12.31 5.07
C TYR A 53 0.90 11.82 3.78
N GLU A 54 2.10 11.24 3.87
CA GLU A 54 2.83 10.73 2.71
C GLU A 54 2.07 9.61 1.99
N TYR A 55 1.48 8.69 2.76
CA TYR A 55 0.70 7.58 2.20
C TYR A 55 -0.55 8.07 1.48
N ALA A 56 -1.34 8.93 2.11
CA ALA A 56 -2.55 9.48 1.50
C ALA A 56 -2.23 10.31 0.27
N GLN A 57 -1.21 11.18 0.33
CA GLN A 57 -0.76 11.98 -0.81
C GLN A 57 -0.41 11.08 -2.01
N TYR A 58 0.38 10.04 -1.79
CA TYR A 58 0.76 9.10 -2.84
C TYR A 58 -0.45 8.39 -3.45
N ARG A 59 -1.34 7.84 -2.61
CA ARG A 59 -2.50 7.06 -3.07
C ARG A 59 -3.51 7.94 -3.83
N LEU A 60 -3.72 9.18 -3.39
CA LEU A 60 -4.58 10.14 -4.07
C LEU A 60 -3.99 10.61 -5.40
N ALA A 61 -2.67 10.83 -5.48
CA ALA A 61 -2.01 11.17 -6.74
C ALA A 61 -2.17 10.07 -7.79
N MET A 62 -2.06 8.80 -7.39
CA MET A 62 -2.35 7.67 -8.29
C MET A 62 -3.79 7.69 -8.80
N LEU A 63 -4.76 7.93 -7.90
CA LEU A 63 -6.17 7.99 -8.28
C LEU A 63 -6.44 9.14 -9.25
N GLU A 64 -5.82 10.30 -9.04
CA GLU A 64 -5.90 11.44 -9.95
C GLU A 64 -5.44 11.06 -11.36
N GLU A 65 -4.28 10.43 -11.50
CA GLU A 65 -3.76 9.98 -12.80
C GLU A 65 -4.70 8.96 -13.48
N ARG A 66 -5.22 8.00 -12.72
CA ARG A 66 -6.18 6.99 -13.24
C ARG A 66 -7.45 7.66 -13.77
N VAL A 67 -8.04 8.56 -12.99
CA VAL A 67 -9.26 9.29 -13.38
C VAL A 67 -8.99 10.18 -14.59
N ARG A 68 -7.86 10.89 -14.61
CA ARG A 68 -7.46 11.74 -15.73
C ARG A 68 -7.34 10.95 -17.03
N ASN A 69 -6.72 9.78 -16.98
CA ASN A 69 -6.59 8.90 -18.14
C ASN A 69 -7.95 8.36 -18.59
N GLN A 70 -8.83 7.94 -17.66
CA GLN A 70 -10.16 7.47 -18.00
C GLN A 70 -11.00 8.58 -18.67
N LEU A 71 -10.92 9.82 -18.17
CA LEU A 71 -11.57 10.97 -18.80
C LEU A 71 -11.07 11.21 -20.22
N LYS A 72 -9.76 11.04 -20.47
CA LYS A 72 -9.19 11.09 -21.82
C LYS A 72 -9.79 10.00 -22.71
N THR A 73 -9.83 8.76 -22.25
CA THR A 73 -10.43 7.64 -23.00
C THR A 73 -11.90 7.88 -23.35
N LEU A 74 -12.68 8.46 -22.42
CA LEU A 74 -14.08 8.81 -22.66
C LEU A 74 -14.23 9.90 -23.73
N ARG A 75 -13.39 10.94 -23.69
CA ARG A 75 -13.37 12.01 -24.70
C ARG A 75 -13.00 11.47 -26.08
N ASP A 76 -11.90 10.73 -26.18
CA ASP A 76 -11.41 10.16 -27.44
C ASP A 76 -12.47 9.22 -28.06
N SER A 77 -13.19 8.45 -27.23
CA SER A 77 -14.26 7.56 -27.68
C SER A 77 -15.48 8.33 -28.20
N HIS A 78 -15.86 9.43 -27.51
CA HIS A 78 -16.96 10.30 -27.91
C HIS A 78 -16.65 11.03 -29.23
N GLU A 79 -15.45 11.58 -29.37
CA GLU A 79 -14.99 12.23 -30.61
C GLU A 79 -14.98 11.25 -31.79
N ALA A 80 -14.62 9.99 -31.55
CA ALA A 80 -14.68 8.92 -32.54
C ALA A 80 -16.11 8.39 -32.80
N SER A 81 -17.15 8.99 -32.23
CA SER A 81 -18.55 8.55 -32.31
C SER A 81 -18.76 7.08 -31.92
N LYS A 82 -17.90 6.53 -31.07
CA LYS A 82 -18.02 5.17 -30.55
C LYS A 82 -19.09 5.14 -29.47
N LYS A 83 -19.85 4.03 -29.40
CA LYS A 83 -20.75 3.78 -28.26
C LYS A 83 -19.92 3.68 -26.99
N LEU A 84 -20.44 4.24 -25.90
CA LEU A 84 -19.84 4.13 -24.58
C LEU A 84 -19.81 2.66 -24.15
N ASP A 85 -18.62 2.17 -23.83
CA ASP A 85 -18.45 0.86 -23.20
C ASP A 85 -18.78 0.96 -21.71
N VAL A 86 -20.04 0.66 -21.38
CA VAL A 86 -20.57 0.71 -20.01
C VAL A 86 -19.93 -0.37 -19.13
N GLU A 87 -19.56 -1.52 -19.70
CA GLU A 87 -18.97 -2.63 -18.95
C GLU A 87 -17.57 -2.26 -18.48
N SER A 88 -16.74 -1.76 -19.39
CA SER A 88 -15.39 -1.26 -19.07
C SER A 88 -15.43 -0.12 -18.06
N LEU A 89 -16.37 0.83 -18.21
CA LEU A 89 -16.54 1.92 -17.24
C LEU A 89 -16.92 1.40 -15.85
N LYS A 90 -17.85 0.44 -15.76
CA LYS A 90 -18.22 -0.17 -14.48
C LYS A 90 -17.05 -0.91 -13.83
N ALA A 91 -16.30 -1.68 -14.61
CA ALA A 91 -15.11 -2.38 -14.13
C ALA A 91 -14.07 -1.39 -13.56
N PHE A 92 -13.80 -0.29 -14.27
CA PHE A 92 -12.92 0.77 -13.80
C PHE A 92 -13.38 1.37 -12.47
N LEU A 93 -14.68 1.71 -12.35
CA LEU A 93 -15.24 2.29 -11.13
C LEU A 93 -15.18 1.32 -9.95
N GLN A 94 -15.45 0.02 -10.17
CA GLN A 94 -15.32 -1.00 -9.15
C GLN A 94 -13.87 -1.15 -8.66
N GLU A 95 -12.91 -1.13 -9.58
CA GLU A 95 -11.49 -1.17 -9.23
C GLU A 95 -11.08 0.05 -8.39
N GLN A 96 -11.52 1.25 -8.75
CA GLN A 96 -11.23 2.46 -7.98
C GLN A 96 -11.90 2.44 -6.61
N GLY A 97 -13.11 1.88 -6.50
CA GLY A 97 -13.79 1.66 -5.24
C GLY A 97 -13.00 0.74 -4.31
N ALA A 98 -12.54 -0.41 -4.81
CA ALA A 98 -11.71 -1.34 -4.03
C ALA A 98 -10.37 -0.71 -3.62
N PHE A 99 -9.76 0.09 -4.49
CA PHE A 99 -8.53 0.82 -4.19
C PHE A 99 -8.70 1.82 -3.04
N LEU A 100 -9.79 2.59 -3.06
CA LEU A 100 -10.13 3.55 -2.00
C LEU A 100 -10.48 2.85 -0.69
N GLU A 101 -11.25 1.76 -0.76
CA GLU A 101 -11.62 0.96 0.41
C GLU A 101 -10.38 0.39 1.10
N HIS A 102 -9.45 -0.19 0.35
CA HIS A 102 -8.17 -0.65 0.89
C HIS A 102 -7.38 0.50 1.52
N THR A 103 -7.31 1.66 0.85
CA THR A 103 -6.58 2.83 1.38
C THR A 103 -7.19 3.31 2.70
N ASN A 104 -8.52 3.31 2.81
CA ASN A 104 -9.24 3.68 4.04
C ASN A 104 -8.99 2.68 5.18
N GLN A 105 -8.88 1.38 4.89
CA GLN A 105 -8.59 0.36 5.91
C GLN A 105 -7.16 0.47 6.49
N GLU A 106 -6.21 1.01 5.71
CA GLU A 106 -4.83 1.19 6.15
C GLU A 106 -4.63 2.43 7.05
N ILE A 107 -5.51 3.43 6.94
CA ILE A 107 -5.48 4.64 7.77
C ILE A 107 -6.42 4.42 8.97
N ILE A 108 -5.84 4.20 10.14
CA ILE A 108 -6.61 4.00 11.39
C ILE A 108 -6.40 5.15 12.35
N GLU A 109 -7.41 5.42 13.17
CA GLU A 109 -7.33 6.37 14.27
C GLU A 109 -6.23 5.95 15.27
N GLU A 110 -5.51 6.92 15.83
CA GLU A 110 -4.39 6.68 16.75
C GLU A 110 -4.79 5.82 17.95
N ALA A 111 -6.04 5.94 18.43
CA ALA A 111 -6.59 5.12 19.51
C ALA A 111 -6.57 3.61 19.18
N GLN A 112 -6.70 3.24 17.90
CA GLN A 112 -6.63 1.86 17.44
C GLN A 112 -5.21 1.40 17.10
N ALA A 113 -4.29 2.33 16.83
CA ALA A 113 -2.90 2.02 16.51
C ALA A 113 -2.11 1.45 17.71
N HIS A 114 -2.38 1.95 18.92
CA HIS A 114 -1.72 1.51 20.15
C HIS A 114 -2.08 0.08 20.58
N VAL A 115 -3.22 -0.45 20.12
CA VAL A 115 -3.68 -1.82 20.45
C VAL A 115 -2.91 -2.88 19.66
N THR A 116 -2.39 -2.53 18.48
CA THR A 116 -1.75 -3.50 17.56
C THR A 116 -0.23 -3.58 17.73
N GLY A 117 0.40 -2.57 18.35
CA GLY A 117 1.85 -2.51 18.58
C GLY A 117 2.39 -3.44 19.69
N GLY A 118 1.52 -4.16 20.39
CA GLY A 118 1.87 -4.97 21.54
C GLY A 118 2.40 -6.37 21.22
N ILE A 119 3.35 -6.55 20.30
CA ILE A 119 4.10 -7.83 20.20
C ILE A 119 5.55 -7.60 19.79
N VAL A 120 6.44 -7.55 20.78
CA VAL A 120 7.65 -8.39 20.81
C VAL A 120 7.79 -8.90 22.24
N ALA A 121 7.12 -10.01 22.57
CA ALA A 121 7.39 -10.74 23.79
C ALA A 121 8.82 -11.32 23.70
N GLU A 122 9.68 -10.99 24.66
CA GLU A 122 10.99 -11.61 24.85
C GLU A 122 10.84 -13.13 24.95
N HIS A 123 11.17 -13.85 23.88
CA HIS A 123 11.42 -15.27 23.98
C HIS A 123 12.81 -15.47 24.60
N GLN A 124 12.87 -15.53 25.93
CA GLN A 124 14.03 -16.00 26.67
C GLN A 124 14.33 -17.44 26.23
N ALA A 125 15.38 -17.61 25.43
CA ALA A 125 15.93 -18.92 25.15
C ALA A 125 16.59 -19.46 26.44
N PRO A 126 16.42 -20.75 26.80
CA PRO A 126 17.04 -21.32 27.97
C PRO A 126 18.56 -21.25 27.83
N ARG A 127 19.23 -20.69 28.84
CA ARG A 127 20.69 -20.75 28.98
C ARG A 127 21.10 -22.21 29.13
N ALA A 128 21.88 -22.70 28.18
CA ALA A 128 22.71 -23.89 28.35
C ALA A 128 24.04 -23.50 29.00
#